data_AF-A0A822J8S9-F1
#
_entry.id   AF-A0A822J8S9-F1
#
_cell.length_a   1.000
_cell.length_b   1.000
_cell.length_c   1.000
_cell.angle_alpha   90.00
_cell.angle_beta   90.00
_cell.angle_gamma   90.00
#
_symmetry.space_group_name_H-M   'P 1'
#
loop_
_entity.id
_entity.type
_entity.pdbx_description
1 polymer ?
#
loop_
_entity_poly.entity_id
_entity_poly.type
_entity_poly.pdbx_seq_one_letter_code
_entity_poly.pdbx_strand_id
1 'polypeptide(L)'
;MNRWKVFALIMIALLAIAIGVRFTYLETHTFPIDKEQRSFAINAARDGLRDEIGNNNYNVSVQDRGGIISTLNGDKRVVHVVLTRENITLTALIDMETGKIVEKSKMESSGWMIDYKEQNSKRWGHQRFLGR
;
A
#
# COMPACT_ATOMS: atom_id res chain seq x y z
N MET A 1 -39.71 -25.79 4.81
CA MET A 1 -39.04 -24.62 4.18
C MET A 1 -38.24 -25.09 2.98
N ASN A 2 -38.33 -24.42 1.83
CA ASN A 2 -37.76 -24.91 0.57
C ASN A 2 -36.21 -24.90 0.64
N ARG A 3 -35.54 -26.01 0.33
CA ARG A 3 -34.08 -26.17 0.53
C ARG A 3 -33.26 -25.06 -0.13
N TRP A 4 -33.70 -24.58 -1.29
CA TRP A 4 -33.12 -23.44 -2.01
C TRP A 4 -33.16 -22.11 -1.24
N LYS A 5 -34.23 -21.85 -0.47
CA LYS A 5 -34.34 -20.64 0.35
C LYS A 5 -33.36 -20.66 1.53
N VAL A 6 -33.08 -21.86 2.07
CA VAL A 6 -32.10 -22.05 3.16
C VAL A 6 -30.69 -21.79 2.65
N PHE A 7 -30.32 -22.31 1.46
CA PHE A 7 -29.03 -22.02 0.84
C PHE A 7 -28.83 -20.52 0.54
N ALA A 8 -29.88 -19.84 0.04
CA ALA A 8 -29.81 -18.41 -0.20
C ALA A 8 -29.56 -17.61 1.08
N LEU A 9 -30.23 -17.95 2.19
CA LEU A 9 -30.02 -17.32 3.49
C LEU A 9 -28.60 -17.54 4.02
N ILE A 10 -28.06 -18.75 3.88
CA ILE A 10 -26.68 -19.06 4.30
C ILE A 10 -25.68 -18.23 3.48
N MET A 11 -25.85 -18.11 2.17
CA MET A 11 -24.97 -17.31 1.31
C MET A 11 -24.99 -15.83 1.69
N ILE A 12 -26.16 -15.27 1.98
CA ILE A 12 -26.30 -13.86 2.42
C ILE A 12 -25.62 -13.66 3.78
N ALA A 13 -25.80 -14.59 4.73
CA ALA A 13 -25.16 -14.52 6.03
C ALA A 13 -23.63 -14.59 5.93
N LEU A 14 -23.10 -15.49 5.10
CA LEU A 14 -21.66 -15.59 4.85
C LEU A 14 -21.11 -14.32 4.20
N LEU A 15 -21.84 -13.73 3.25
CA LEU A 15 -21.45 -12.46 2.63
C LEU A 15 -21.38 -11.33 3.67
N ALA A 16 -22.38 -11.23 4.55
CA ALA A 16 -22.40 -10.23 5.61
C ALA A 16 -21.23 -10.39 6.59
N ILE A 17 -20.90 -11.63 6.97
CA ILE A 17 -19.74 -11.93 7.82
C ILE A 17 -18.44 -11.55 7.11
N ALA A 18 -18.28 -11.93 5.84
CA ALA A 18 -17.07 -11.62 5.07
C ALA A 18 -16.84 -10.11 4.94
N ILE A 19 -17.91 -9.34 4.68
CA ILE A 19 -17.86 -7.88 4.61
C ILE A 19 -17.50 -7.31 5.99
N GLY A 20 -18.19 -7.75 7.05
CA GLY A 20 -17.95 -7.28 8.43
C GLY A 20 -16.51 -7.50 8.89
N VAL A 21 -15.96 -8.70 8.66
CA VAL A 21 -14.57 -9.05 8.99
C VAL A 21 -13.58 -8.18 8.20
N ARG A 22 -13.85 -7.89 6.93
CA ARG A 22 -12.96 -7.05 6.11
C ARG A 22 -12.91 -5.61 6.61
N PHE A 23 -14.05 -5.06 7.04
CA PHE A 23 -14.12 -3.72 7.61
C PHE A 23 -13.35 -3.61 8.93
N THR A 24 -13.58 -4.53 9.86
CA THR A 24 -12.87 -4.52 11.15
C THR A 24 -11.37 -4.74 10.99
N TYR A 25 -10.97 -5.61 10.05
CA TYR A 25 -9.56 -5.82 9.73
C TYR A 25 -8.87 -4.53 9.27
N LEU A 26 -9.47 -3.80 8.32
CA LEU A 26 -8.93 -2.54 7.82
C LEU A 26 -8.85 -1.47 8.91
N GLU A 27 -9.85 -1.39 9.79
CA GLU A 27 -9.88 -0.41 10.87
C GLU A 27 -8.81 -0.69 11.95
N THR A 28 -8.48 -1.96 12.16
CA THR A 28 -7.50 -2.36 13.19
C THR A 28 -6.06 -2.31 12.65
N HIS A 29 -5.84 -2.49 11.35
CA HIS A 29 -4.50 -2.64 10.75
C HIS A 29 -4.08 -1.45 9.87
N THR A 30 -4.93 -0.42 9.73
CA THR A 30 -4.59 0.77 8.94
C THR A 30 -4.99 2.04 9.66
N PHE A 31 -4.26 3.14 9.40
CA PHE A 31 -4.62 4.47 9.89
C PHE A 31 -4.64 5.47 8.73
N PRO A 32 -5.53 6.47 8.76
CA PRO A 32 -5.52 7.54 7.76
C PRO A 32 -4.26 8.40 7.92
N ILE A 33 -3.62 8.74 6.79
CA ILE A 33 -2.44 9.61 6.77
C ILE A 33 -2.88 11.03 6.45
N ASP A 34 -2.48 12.01 7.27
CA ASP A 34 -2.71 13.42 6.95
C ASP A 34 -1.64 14.01 6.02
N LYS A 35 -1.75 15.30 5.68
CA LYS A 35 -0.77 15.98 4.81
C LYS A 35 0.62 16.12 5.45
N GLU A 36 0.69 16.39 6.75
CA GLU A 36 1.94 16.52 7.50
C GLU A 36 2.65 15.17 7.60
N GLN A 37 1.95 14.10 8.00
CA GLN A 37 2.46 12.74 8.04
C GLN A 37 2.92 12.25 6.67
N ARG A 38 2.18 12.57 5.61
CA ARG A 38 2.60 12.28 4.23
C ARG A 38 3.92 12.99 3.92
N SER A 39 4.04 14.28 4.23
CA SER A 39 5.27 15.03 3.98
C SER A 39 6.46 14.52 4.79
N PHE A 40 6.23 14.15 6.06
CA PHE A 40 7.22 13.52 6.94
C PHE A 40 7.73 12.21 6.34
N ALA A 41 6.84 11.30 5.94
CA ALA A 41 7.23 10.02 5.35
C ALA A 41 8.03 10.22 4.04
N ILE A 42 7.63 11.18 3.20
CA ILE A 42 8.36 11.50 1.96
C ILE A 42 9.77 12.00 2.26
N ASN A 43 9.91 12.92 3.22
CA ASN A 43 11.21 13.48 3.58
C ASN A 43 12.10 12.40 4.20
N ALA A 44 11.57 11.62 5.14
CA ALA A 44 12.26 10.48 5.73
C ALA A 44 12.74 9.45 4.68
N ALA A 45 11.89 9.15 3.70
CA ALA A 45 12.27 8.26 2.60
C ALA A 45 13.36 8.86 1.70
N ARG A 46 13.29 10.16 1.39
CA ARG A 46 14.31 10.85 0.57
C ARG A 46 15.65 10.92 1.28
N ASP A 47 15.64 11.25 2.56
CA ASP A 47 16.84 11.34 3.38
C ASP A 47 17.45 9.95 3.58
N GLY A 48 16.65 8.94 3.90
CA GLY A 48 17.11 7.57 4.13
C GLY A 48 17.53 6.81 2.86
N LEU A 49 17.03 7.20 1.68
CA LEU A 49 17.44 6.65 0.38
C LEU A 49 18.35 7.60 -0.40
N ARG A 50 18.93 8.62 0.24
CA ARG A 50 19.74 9.65 -0.44
C ARG A 50 20.88 9.04 -1.26
N ASP A 51 21.52 7.99 -0.75
CA ASP A 51 22.63 7.30 -1.44
C ASP A 51 22.18 6.57 -2.71
N GLU A 52 20.94 6.07 -2.74
CA GLU A 52 20.37 5.35 -3.90
C GLU A 52 19.74 6.29 -4.92
N ILE A 53 19.12 7.37 -4.42
CA ILE A 53 18.45 8.38 -5.24
C ILE A 53 19.48 9.31 -5.87
N GLY A 54 20.52 9.70 -5.13
CA GLY A 54 21.47 10.73 -5.53
C GLY A 54 20.77 12.06 -5.81
N ASN A 55 21.16 12.74 -6.88
CA ASN A 55 20.53 13.98 -7.35
C ASN A 55 19.43 13.74 -8.39
N ASN A 56 18.91 12.51 -8.49
CA ASN A 56 17.93 12.17 -9.51
C ASN A 56 16.51 12.52 -9.07
N ASN A 57 15.70 13.00 -10.00
CA ASN A 57 14.29 13.29 -9.75
C ASN A 57 13.44 12.04 -9.88
N TYR A 58 13.13 11.40 -8.75
CA TYR A 58 12.14 10.34 -8.66
C TYR A 58 10.73 10.93 -8.46
N ASN A 59 9.75 10.34 -9.13
CA ASN A 59 8.34 10.58 -8.82
C ASN A 59 7.99 9.86 -7.51
N VAL A 60 7.50 10.59 -6.52
CA VAL A 60 7.18 10.05 -5.19
C VAL A 60 5.68 9.89 -5.04
N SER A 61 5.26 8.71 -4.60
CA SER A 61 3.87 8.41 -4.27
C SER A 61 3.77 7.76 -2.90
N VAL A 62 2.75 8.13 -2.15
CA VAL A 62 2.46 7.60 -0.81
C VAL A 62 0.98 7.26 -0.77
N GLN A 63 0.65 6.09 -0.24
CA GLN A 63 -0.75 5.67 -0.08
C GLN A 63 -1.49 6.64 0.87
N ASP A 64 -2.82 6.71 0.78
CA ASP A 64 -3.63 7.56 1.67
C ASP A 64 -3.81 6.97 3.07
N ARG A 65 -3.39 5.71 3.26
CA ARG A 65 -3.44 4.99 4.53
C ARG A 65 -2.08 4.37 4.83
N GLY A 66 -1.71 4.42 6.11
CA GLY A 66 -0.56 3.73 6.67
C GLY A 66 -0.99 2.40 7.26
N GLY A 67 -0.02 1.51 7.47
CA GLY A 67 -0.22 0.22 8.11
C GLY A 67 0.10 0.30 9.60
N ILE A 68 -0.59 -0.53 10.38
CA ILE A 68 -0.22 -0.83 11.76
C ILE A 68 0.33 -2.26 11.76
N ILE A 69 1.60 -2.40 12.15
CA ILE A 69 2.27 -3.70 12.27
C ILE A 69 2.47 -3.98 13.76
N SER A 70 1.86 -5.05 14.26
CA SER A 70 2.10 -5.51 15.63
C SER A 70 3.48 -6.15 15.74
N THR A 71 4.31 -5.62 16.64
CA THR A 71 5.64 -6.15 16.95
C THR A 71 5.70 -6.60 18.41
N LEU A 72 6.77 -7.31 18.80
CA LEU A 72 7.01 -7.69 20.20
C LEU A 72 7.07 -6.48 21.15
N ASN A 73 7.40 -5.30 20.63
CA ASN A 73 7.53 -4.05 21.39
C ASN A 73 6.28 -3.16 21.29
N GLY A 74 5.15 -3.72 20.82
CA GLY A 74 3.91 -3.01 20.59
C GLY A 74 3.64 -2.72 19.11
N ASP A 75 2.53 -2.06 18.86
CA ASP A 75 2.09 -1.70 17.51
C ASP A 75 2.92 -0.56 16.93
N LYS A 76 3.39 -0.74 15.70
CA LYS A 76 4.18 0.24 14.96
C LYS A 76 3.41 0.78 13.77
N ARG A 77 3.34 2.10 13.67
CA ARG A 77 2.73 2.80 12.54
C ARG A 77 3.75 2.96 11.43
N VAL A 78 3.43 2.41 10.27
CA VAL A 78 4.34 2.41 9.12
C VAL A 78 3.67 2.96 7.87
N VAL A 79 4.47 3.54 6.98
CA VAL A 79 4.00 4.11 5.72
C VAL A 79 4.86 3.63 4.56
N HIS A 80 4.22 3.11 3.52
CA HIS A 80 4.88 2.78 2.26
C HIS A 80 5.05 4.03 1.40
N VAL A 81 6.30 4.35 1.07
CA VAL A 81 6.68 5.38 0.11
C VAL A 81 7.26 4.69 -1.12
N VAL A 82 6.70 5.00 -2.29
CA VAL A 82 7.16 4.45 -3.57
C VAL A 82 7.75 5.57 -4.40
N LEU A 83 9.03 5.44 -4.73
CA LEU A 83 9.77 6.34 -5.59
C LEU A 83 10.02 5.65 -6.93
N THR A 84 9.54 6.24 -8.02
CA THR A 84 9.67 5.66 -9.37
C THR A 84 10.43 6.61 -10.28
N ARG A 85 11.38 6.09 -11.03
CA ARG A 85 12.09 6.80 -12.10
C ARG A 85 12.34 5.86 -13.25
N GLU A 86 11.85 6.21 -14.44
CA GLU A 86 12.04 5.42 -15.67
C GLU A 86 11.71 3.93 -15.42
N ASN A 87 12.73 3.08 -15.41
CA ASN A 87 12.62 1.65 -15.19
C ASN A 87 12.92 1.21 -13.75
N ILE A 88 13.31 2.11 -12.85
CA ILE A 88 13.64 1.83 -11.45
C ILE A 88 12.47 2.20 -10.53
N THR A 89 12.12 1.30 -9.63
CA THR A 89 11.14 1.53 -8.56
C THR A 89 11.81 1.21 -7.22
N LEU A 90 11.90 2.21 -6.35
CA LEU A 90 12.32 2.07 -4.97
C LEU A 90 11.09 2.10 -4.08
N THR A 91 10.99 1.16 -3.15
CA THR A 91 9.94 1.16 -2.13
C THR A 91 10.60 1.23 -0.76
N ALA A 92 10.17 2.16 0.07
CA ALA A 92 10.57 2.24 1.47
C ALA A 92 9.36 2.07 2.38
N LEU A 93 9.53 1.32 3.46
CA LEU A 93 8.62 1.27 4.59
C LEU A 93 9.20 2.14 5.69
N ILE A 94 8.51 3.21 6.04
CA ILE A 94 8.94 4.21 7.02
C ILE A 94 8.21 3.98 8.33
N ASP A 95 8.95 3.87 9.43
CA ASP A 95 8.39 3.96 10.78
C ASP A 95 8.04 5.42 11.08
N MET A 96 6.75 5.68 11.34
CA MET A 96 6.24 7.02 11.56
C MET A 96 6.61 7.64 12.89
N GLU A 97 7.04 6.84 13.88
CA GLU A 97 7.50 7.37 15.17
C GLU A 97 8.94 7.85 15.09
N THR A 98 9.78 7.12 14.35
CA THR A 98 11.23 7.36 14.31
C THR A 98 11.72 8.02 13.03
N GLY A 99 10.92 7.99 11.96
CA GLY A 99 11.33 8.40 10.62
C GLY A 99 12.35 7.47 9.98
N LYS A 100 12.62 6.30 10.55
CA LYS A 100 13.60 5.36 10.01
C LYS A 100 12.98 4.47 8.95
N ILE A 101 13.79 4.10 7.95
CA ILE A 101 13.45 3.06 6.99
C ILE A 101 13.59 1.70 7.69
N VAL A 102 12.48 0.99 7.84
CA VAL A 102 12.46 -0.36 8.42
C VAL A 102 12.61 -1.43 7.34
N GLU A 103 12.18 -1.14 6.11
CA GLU A 103 12.34 -2.01 4.96
C GLU A 103 12.56 -1.16 3.71
N LYS A 104 13.46 -1.61 2.83
CA LYS A 104 13.61 -1.03 1.50
C LYS A 104 13.74 -2.12 0.45
N SER A 105 13.19 -1.87 -0.73
CA SER A 105 13.36 -2.72 -1.90
C SER A 105 13.64 -1.86 -3.13
N LYS A 106 14.46 -2.40 -4.02
CA LYS A 106 14.78 -1.80 -5.32
C LYS A 106 14.43 -2.80 -6.40
N MET A 107 13.59 -2.36 -7.34
CA MET A 107 13.20 -3.14 -8.50
C MET A 107 13.58 -2.39 -9.76
N GLU A 108 14.38 -3.03 -10.61
CA GLU A 108 14.72 -2.53 -11.95
C GLU A 108 13.96 -3.34 -12.99
N SER A 109 13.29 -2.66 -13.91
CA SER A 109 12.58 -3.27 -15.02
C SER A 109 13.45 -3.21 -16.28
N SER A 110 13.41 -4.26 -17.11
CA SER A 110 14.15 -4.30 -18.37
C SER A 110 13.31 -4.90 -19.50
N GLY A 111 13.68 -4.55 -20.74
CA GLY A 111 13.05 -5.05 -21.96
C GLY A 111 11.53 -4.87 -21.97
N TRP A 112 10.81 -5.93 -22.33
CA TRP A 112 9.35 -5.97 -22.44
C TRP A 112 8.60 -5.54 -21.17
N MET A 113 9.24 -5.60 -20.01
CA MET A 113 8.63 -5.23 -18.73
C MET A 113 8.47 -3.71 -18.59
N ILE A 114 9.29 -2.92 -19.29
CA ILE A 114 9.16 -1.46 -19.37
C ILE A 114 7.92 -1.11 -20.21
N ASP A 115 7.81 -1.70 -21.41
CA ASP A 115 6.67 -1.49 -22.33
C ASP A 115 5.35 -1.94 -21.69
N TYR A 116 5.39 -3.07 -20.97
CA TYR A 116 4.24 -3.58 -20.23
C TYR A 116 3.77 -2.62 -19.14
N LYS A 117 4.70 -2.02 -18.38
CA LYS A 117 4.38 -1.04 -17.33
C LYS A 117 3.79 0.23 -17.92
N GLU A 118 4.33 0.71 -19.04
CA GLU A 118 3.84 1.91 -19.72
C GLU A 118 2.41 1.73 -20.22
N GLN A 119 2.12 0.62 -20.92
CA GLN A 119 0.77 0.29 -21.40
C GLN A 119 -0.23 0.06 -20.27
N ASN A 120 0.19 -0.60 -19.18
CA ASN A 120 -0.72 -0.98 -18.10
C ASN A 120 -0.83 0.05 -16.95
N SER A 121 0.05 1.04 -16.87
CA SER A 121 -0.05 2.13 -15.89
C SER A 121 -1.41 2.82 -15.91
N LYS A 122 -2.02 2.97 -17.10
CA LYS A 122 -3.38 3.49 -17.28
C LYS A 122 -4.49 2.49 -16.93
N ARG A 123 -4.23 1.19 -17.04
CA ARG A 123 -5.22 0.12 -16.84
C ARG A 123 -5.39 -0.28 -15.37
N TRP A 124 -4.32 -0.23 -14.57
CA TRP A 124 -4.36 -0.65 -13.17
C TRP A 124 -5.11 0.33 -12.25
N GLY A 125 -5.25 1.60 -12.66
CA GLY A 125 -6.13 2.56 -11.98
C GLY A 125 -7.62 2.17 -12.02
N HIS A 126 -8.03 1.31 -12.96
CA HIS A 126 -9.44 0.89 -13.10
C HIS A 126 -9.76 -0.45 -12.43
N GLN A 127 -8.75 -1.24 -12.03
CA GLN A 127 -8.97 -2.57 -11.46
C GLN A 127 -9.14 -2.62 -9.93
N ARG A 128 -9.00 -1.50 -9.21
CA ARG A 128 -9.34 -1.46 -7.78
C ARG A 128 -10.81 -1.09 -7.50
N PHE A 129 -11.61 -0.74 -8.51
CA PHE A 129 -12.99 -0.25 -8.34
C PHE A 129 -14.10 -1.15 -8.90
N LEU A 130 -13.80 -2.34 -9.42
CA LEU A 130 -14.84 -3.27 -9.90
C LEU A 130 -14.66 -4.67 -9.28
N GLY A 131 -14.82 -4.74 -7.97
CA GLY A 131 -15.31 -5.95 -7.30
C GLY A 131 -16.79 -5.73 -6.99
N ARG A 132 -17.63 -6.13 -7.93
CA ARG A 132 -19.10 -6.16 -7.81
C ARG A 132 -19.52 -7.30 -6.89
#